data_AF-A0A7S0RQD3-F1
#
_entry.id   AF-A0A7S0RQD3-F1
#
_cell.length_a   1.000
_cell.length_b   1.000
_cell.length_c   1.000
_cell.angle_alpha   90.00
_cell.angle_beta   90.00
_cell.angle_gamma   90.00
#
_symmetry.space_group_name_H-M   'P 1'
#
loop_
_entity.id
_entity.type
_entity.pdbx_description
1 polymer ?
#
loop_
_entity_poly.entity_id
_entity_poly.type
_entity_poly.pdbx_seq_one_letter_code
_entity_poly.pdbx_strand_id
1 'polypeptide(L)'
;ATSFKQKWYSKPKQGGAKAEVDVLDIEADFWRIIEENNQHVEVLYGADLYTSETGSGFPKGDGTAYATSSWNLNNIPLCGGDYPSLLRHVRCPMEKCPYPICPHVNIPGVMVPWMYVGMLFSSFCWHVEDHMFYSVNYCHWGEAKTWYSVPAHAADAFEDCFKR
;
A
#
# COMPACT_ATOMS: atom_id res chain seq x y z
N ALA A 1 -9.76 8.77 -12.79
CA ALA A 1 -9.29 9.46 -11.58
C ALA A 1 -9.32 10.99 -11.71
N THR A 2 -8.51 11.60 -12.58
CA THR A 2 -8.33 13.08 -12.63
C THR A 2 -9.61 13.88 -12.87
N SER A 3 -10.47 13.44 -13.80
CA SER A 3 -11.74 14.12 -14.07
C SER A 3 -12.68 14.15 -12.85
N PHE A 4 -12.65 13.10 -12.02
CA PHE A 4 -13.46 13.04 -10.80
C PHE A 4 -13.02 14.09 -9.79
N LYS A 5 -11.71 14.15 -9.47
CA LYS A 5 -11.14 15.17 -8.56
C LYS A 5 -11.44 16.60 -9.05
N GLN A 6 -11.23 16.86 -10.34
CA GLN A 6 -11.50 18.18 -10.92
C GLN A 6 -12.98 18.58 -10.81
N LYS A 7 -13.91 17.64 -11.03
CA LYS A 7 -15.35 17.88 -10.88
C LYS A 7 -15.73 18.10 -9.41
N TRP A 8 -15.19 17.30 -8.50
CA TRP A 8 -15.42 17.41 -7.06
C TRP A 8 -15.08 18.82 -6.55
N TYR A 9 -13.87 19.30 -6.87
CA TYR A 9 -13.37 20.62 -6.46
C TYR A 9 -13.62 21.73 -7.50
N SER A 10 -14.59 21.55 -8.40
CA SER A 10 -14.89 22.55 -9.44
C SER A 10 -15.67 23.76 -8.91
N LYS A 11 -16.40 23.60 -7.79
CA LYS A 11 -17.22 24.67 -7.22
C LYS A 11 -16.33 25.64 -6.43
N PRO A 12 -16.44 26.95 -6.66
CA PRO A 12 -15.68 27.93 -5.88
C PRO A 12 -16.14 27.92 -4.41
N LYS A 13 -15.19 27.95 -3.46
CA LYS A 13 -15.47 28.32 -2.06
C LYS A 13 -16.17 29.70 -2.08
N GLN A 14 -17.21 29.91 -1.27
CA GLN A 14 -17.91 31.21 -1.19
C GLN A 14 -16.87 32.31 -0.93
N GLY A 15 -16.70 33.25 -1.87
CA GLY A 15 -15.74 34.36 -1.72
C GLY A 15 -14.65 34.50 -2.78
N GLY A 16 -14.70 33.79 -3.91
CA GLY A 16 -14.03 34.21 -5.14
C GLY A 16 -12.49 34.06 -5.17
N ALA A 17 -12.04 32.83 -5.36
CA ALA A 17 -10.88 32.43 -6.17
C ALA A 17 -10.90 30.89 -6.22
N LYS A 18 -10.35 30.30 -7.29
CA LYS A 18 -10.18 28.84 -7.34
C LYS A 18 -8.98 28.50 -6.44
N ALA A 19 -9.24 28.35 -5.14
CA ALA A 19 -8.20 27.98 -4.19
C ALA A 19 -7.64 26.61 -4.58
N GLU A 20 -6.31 26.49 -4.59
CA GLU A 20 -5.64 25.22 -4.71
C GLU A 20 -6.10 24.31 -3.57
N VAL A 21 -6.47 23.07 -3.89
CA VAL A 21 -7.01 22.11 -2.93
C VAL A 21 -5.84 21.48 -2.19
N ASP A 22 -5.72 21.78 -0.90
CA ASP A 22 -4.68 21.20 -0.05
C ASP A 22 -5.06 19.80 0.47
N VAL A 23 -4.08 19.04 0.94
CA VAL A 23 -4.26 17.70 1.52
C VAL A 23 -5.23 17.73 2.71
N LEU A 24 -5.20 18.78 3.53
CA LEU A 24 -6.11 18.94 4.67
C LEU A 24 -7.57 19.17 4.23
N ASP A 25 -7.80 19.88 3.12
CA ASP A 25 -9.14 20.03 2.55
C ASP A 25 -9.68 18.67 2.07
N ILE A 26 -8.82 17.86 1.45
CA ILE A 26 -9.16 16.50 0.98
C ILE A 26 -9.46 15.57 2.15
N GLU A 27 -8.65 15.62 3.21
CA GLU A 27 -8.84 14.83 4.43
C GLU A 27 -10.17 15.18 5.13
N ALA A 28 -10.47 16.47 5.27
CA ALA A 28 -11.73 16.92 5.86
C ALA A 28 -12.94 16.46 5.04
N ASP A 29 -12.87 16.55 3.71
CA ASP A 29 -13.94 16.06 2.84
C ASP A 29 -14.12 14.54 2.92
N PHE A 30 -13.01 13.79 3.02
CA PHE A 30 -13.05 12.33 3.16
C PHE A 30 -13.81 11.92 4.43
N TRP A 31 -13.45 12.47 5.59
CA TRP A 31 -14.14 12.16 6.85
C TRP A 31 -15.58 12.64 6.85
N ARG A 32 -15.86 13.82 6.28
CA ARG A 32 -17.23 14.31 6.12
C ARG A 32 -18.11 13.36 5.30
N ILE A 33 -17.60 12.79 4.22
CA ILE A 33 -18.34 11.78 3.42
C ILE A 33 -18.72 10.58 4.30
N ILE A 34 -17.78 10.08 5.11
CA ILE A 34 -17.97 8.89 5.94
C ILE A 34 -18.91 9.16 7.12
N GLU A 35 -18.71 10.27 7.83
CA GLU A 35 -19.42 10.58 9.07
C GLU A 35 -20.85 11.08 8.84
N GLU A 36 -21.06 11.94 7.82
CA GLU A 36 -22.40 12.49 7.56
C GLU A 36 -23.30 11.48 6.84
N ASN A 37 -22.72 10.57 6.04
CA ASN A 37 -23.44 9.55 5.26
C ASN A 37 -24.69 10.08 4.50
N ASN A 38 -24.64 11.34 4.05
CA ASN A 38 -25.76 12.05 3.44
C ASN A 38 -25.68 12.11 1.90
N GLN A 39 -24.60 11.58 1.33
CA GLN A 39 -24.31 11.59 -0.10
C GLN A 39 -23.76 10.23 -0.53
N HIS A 40 -24.18 9.75 -1.70
CA HIS A 40 -23.66 8.51 -2.27
C HIS A 40 -22.44 8.81 -3.13
N VAL A 41 -21.26 8.39 -2.67
CA VAL A 41 -19.98 8.55 -3.38
C VAL A 41 -19.38 7.19 -3.63
N GLU A 42 -19.15 6.87 -4.91
CA GLU A 42 -18.50 5.62 -5.32
C GLU A 42 -17.13 5.93 -5.91
N VAL A 43 -16.14 5.13 -5.52
CA VAL A 43 -14.75 5.24 -5.99
C VAL A 43 -14.22 3.87 -6.36
N LEU A 44 -13.21 3.84 -7.24
CA LEU A 44 -12.56 2.62 -7.68
C LEU A 44 -11.17 2.52 -7.05
N TYR A 45 -10.77 1.32 -6.65
CA TYR A 45 -9.46 1.06 -6.10
C TYR A 45 -8.93 -0.27 -6.66
N GLY A 46 -7.75 -0.23 -7.29
CA GLY A 46 -7.03 -1.44 -7.68
C GLY A 46 -6.10 -1.85 -6.54
N ALA A 47 -6.47 -2.86 -5.78
CA ALA A 47 -5.67 -3.40 -4.68
C ALA A 47 -5.14 -4.80 -5.01
N ASP A 48 -4.07 -5.19 -4.30
CA ASP A 48 -3.52 -6.55 -4.32
C ASP A 48 -3.25 -7.06 -5.74
N LEU A 49 -2.64 -6.21 -6.58
CA LEU A 49 -2.23 -6.61 -7.91
C LEU A 49 -0.93 -7.41 -7.84
N TYR A 50 -1.00 -8.69 -8.22
CA TYR A 50 0.12 -9.62 -8.09
C TYR A 50 1.23 -9.28 -9.09
N THR A 51 2.36 -8.76 -8.60
CA THR A 51 3.44 -8.23 -9.46
C THR A 51 4.21 -9.30 -10.22
N SER A 52 4.03 -10.58 -9.91
CA SER A 52 4.54 -11.66 -10.77
C SER A 52 3.78 -11.77 -12.09
N GLU A 53 2.52 -11.34 -12.14
CA GLU A 53 1.69 -11.33 -13.36
C GLU A 53 1.68 -9.95 -14.02
N THR A 54 1.47 -8.90 -13.24
CA THR A 54 1.35 -7.53 -13.77
C THR A 54 2.70 -6.85 -14.04
N GLY A 55 3.78 -7.42 -13.52
CA GLY A 55 5.07 -6.75 -13.42
C GLY A 55 5.15 -5.82 -12.21
N SER A 56 6.38 -5.60 -11.75
CA SER A 56 6.71 -4.65 -10.67
C SER A 56 6.99 -3.26 -11.25
N GLY A 57 6.68 -2.21 -10.49
CA GLY A 57 7.07 -0.84 -10.85
C GLY A 57 8.58 -0.56 -10.73
N PHE A 58 9.32 -1.41 -10.00
CA PHE A 58 10.78 -1.39 -9.96
C PHE A 58 11.40 -2.25 -11.08
N PRO A 59 12.56 -1.85 -11.63
CA PRO A 59 13.30 -2.67 -12.57
C PRO A 59 13.80 -3.97 -11.93
N LYS A 60 13.89 -5.04 -12.72
CA LYS A 60 14.44 -6.35 -12.34
C LYS A 60 15.64 -6.69 -13.22
N GLY A 61 16.54 -7.54 -12.73
CA GLY A 61 17.76 -7.96 -13.43
C GLY A 61 19.01 -7.20 -12.98
N ASP A 62 20.09 -7.33 -13.75
CA ASP A 62 21.41 -6.77 -13.46
C ASP A 62 21.70 -5.46 -14.21
N GLY A 63 20.74 -4.96 -14.99
CA GLY A 63 20.97 -3.85 -15.92
C GLY A 63 21.07 -2.46 -15.29
N THR A 64 20.72 -2.25 -14.01
CA THR A 64 20.75 -0.92 -13.36
C THR A 64 21.02 -0.97 -11.86
N ALA A 65 21.56 0.12 -11.29
CA ALA A 65 21.71 0.29 -9.85
C ALA A 65 20.38 0.22 -9.07
N TYR A 66 19.25 0.60 -9.70
CA TYR A 66 17.92 0.49 -9.10
C TYR A 66 17.41 -0.96 -9.05
N ALA A 67 17.82 -1.80 -9.99
CA ALA A 67 17.43 -3.21 -10.01
C ALA A 67 18.12 -4.02 -8.90
N THR A 68 19.36 -3.66 -8.56
CA THR A 68 20.15 -4.32 -7.50
C THR A 68 20.07 -3.64 -6.13
N SER A 69 19.44 -2.47 -6.04
CA SER A 69 19.29 -1.71 -4.78
C SER A 69 18.56 -2.53 -3.71
N SER A 70 18.99 -2.39 -2.46
CA SER A 70 18.28 -2.96 -1.29
C SER A 70 16.93 -2.29 -1.02
N TRP A 71 16.72 -1.07 -1.53
CA TRP A 71 15.45 -0.35 -1.44
C TRP A 71 14.45 -0.74 -2.54
N ASN A 72 14.85 -1.59 -3.48
CA ASN A 72 13.93 -2.21 -4.41
C ASN A 72 13.10 -3.25 -3.65
N LEU A 73 11.77 -3.08 -3.60
CA LEU A 73 10.89 -3.94 -2.80
C LEU A 73 10.95 -5.43 -3.21
N ASN A 74 11.38 -5.74 -4.44
CA ASN A 74 11.61 -7.12 -4.87
C ASN A 74 12.80 -7.80 -4.16
N ASN A 75 13.73 -7.00 -3.61
CA ASN A 75 14.96 -7.48 -3.00
C ASN A 75 14.86 -7.52 -1.47
N ILE A 76 14.03 -6.68 -0.84
CA ILE A 76 13.91 -6.54 0.62
C ILE A 76 13.73 -7.88 1.36
N PRO A 77 12.84 -8.79 0.92
CA PRO A 77 12.64 -10.08 1.61
C PRO A 77 13.90 -10.95 1.65
N LEU A 78 14.87 -10.67 0.78
CA LEU A 78 16.10 -11.43 0.59
C LEU A 78 17.35 -10.64 0.99
N CYS A 79 17.20 -9.38 1.40
CA CYS A 79 18.32 -8.52 1.75
C CYS A 79 19.17 -9.15 2.86
N GLY A 80 20.48 -9.17 2.63
CA GLY A 80 21.49 -9.48 3.65
C GLY A 80 22.03 -8.22 4.31
N GLY A 81 23.25 -8.33 4.86
CA GLY A 81 23.93 -7.25 5.58
C GLY A 81 23.98 -7.54 7.08
N ASP A 82 24.27 -6.50 7.87
CA ASP A 82 24.40 -6.61 9.32
C ASP A 82 23.09 -7.00 10.02
N TYR A 83 21.96 -6.64 9.40
CA TYR A 83 20.61 -7.00 9.83
C TYR A 83 19.85 -7.68 8.66
N PRO A 84 20.09 -8.98 8.43
CA PRO A 84 19.48 -9.69 7.31
C PRO A 84 17.98 -9.89 7.53
N SER A 85 17.20 -9.85 6.45
CA SER A 85 15.79 -10.24 6.49
C SER A 85 15.65 -11.71 6.87
N LEU A 86 14.82 -12.03 7.86
CA LEU A 86 14.53 -13.42 8.26
C LEU A 86 13.84 -14.22 7.15
N LEU A 87 13.09 -13.54 6.27
CA LEU A 87 12.34 -14.14 5.16
C LEU A 87 13.25 -14.87 4.16
N ARG A 88 14.55 -14.52 4.09
CA ARG A 88 15.53 -15.20 3.25
C ARG A 88 15.66 -16.69 3.56
N HIS A 89 15.31 -17.10 4.79
CA HIS A 89 15.42 -18.49 5.26
C HIS A 89 14.13 -19.30 5.06
N VAL A 90 13.03 -18.66 4.66
CA VAL A 90 11.71 -19.30 4.48
C VAL A 90 11.60 -19.97 3.10
N ARG A 91 12.72 -20.10 2.37
CA ARG A 91 12.79 -20.80 1.08
C ARG A 91 12.91 -22.31 1.27
N CYS A 92 12.12 -23.08 0.52
CA CYS A 92 12.36 -24.51 0.37
C CYS A 92 13.62 -24.75 -0.50
N PRO A 93 14.66 -25.45 -0.01
CA PRO A 93 15.78 -25.84 -0.85
C PRO A 93 15.30 -26.84 -1.92
N MET A 94 15.58 -26.57 -3.21
CA MET A 94 15.15 -27.42 -4.33
C MET A 94 15.50 -28.91 -4.14
N GLU A 95 16.61 -29.18 -3.47
CA GLU A 95 17.16 -30.52 -3.27
C GLU A 95 16.37 -31.40 -2.27
N LYS A 96 15.48 -30.80 -1.46
CA LYS A 96 14.78 -31.50 -0.35
C LYS A 96 13.25 -31.55 -0.49
N CYS A 97 12.69 -31.09 -1.60
CA CYS A 97 11.24 -31.02 -1.75
C CYS A 97 10.69 -32.24 -2.52
N PRO A 98 9.95 -33.15 -1.85
CA PRO A 98 9.43 -34.37 -2.48
C PRO A 98 8.18 -34.14 -3.36
N TYR A 99 7.71 -32.89 -3.47
CA TYR A 99 6.51 -32.54 -4.24
C TYR A 99 6.89 -32.04 -5.65
N PRO A 100 6.29 -32.59 -6.73
CA PRO A 100 6.59 -32.23 -8.12
C PRO A 100 6.20 -30.78 -8.49
N ILE A 101 5.45 -30.11 -7.61
CA ILE A 101 5.15 -28.68 -7.65
C ILE A 101 5.73 -28.09 -6.36
N CYS A 102 7.04 -27.88 -6.32
CA CYS A 102 7.68 -27.12 -5.26
C CYS A 102 8.11 -25.77 -5.81
N PRO A 103 7.17 -24.81 -5.97
CA PRO A 103 7.54 -23.47 -6.36
C PRO A 103 8.41 -22.91 -5.25
N HIS A 104 9.47 -22.19 -5.61
CA HIS A 104 10.13 -21.25 -4.70
C HIS A 104 9.08 -20.63 -3.78
N VAL A 105 9.21 -20.74 -2.46
CA VAL A 105 8.21 -20.24 -1.52
C VAL A 105 8.29 -18.71 -1.53
N ASN A 106 7.78 -18.11 -2.61
CA ASN A 106 7.58 -16.70 -2.80
C ASN A 106 6.14 -16.44 -2.39
N ILE A 107 5.93 -16.25 -1.09
CA ILE A 107 4.61 -16.00 -0.51
C ILE A 107 4.14 -14.63 -1.05
N PRO A 108 3.06 -14.57 -1.85
CA PRO A 108 2.53 -13.30 -2.35
C PRO A 108 2.21 -12.36 -1.20
N GLY A 109 2.54 -11.08 -1.35
CA GLY A 109 2.35 -10.07 -0.30
C GLY A 109 3.41 -10.02 0.79
N VAL A 110 4.17 -11.10 0.98
CA VAL A 110 5.25 -11.15 1.98
C VAL A 110 6.62 -11.10 1.30
N MET A 111 6.82 -11.94 0.28
CA MET A 111 8.07 -11.99 -0.49
C MET A 111 7.96 -11.41 -1.90
N VAL A 112 6.73 -11.24 -2.38
CA VAL A 112 6.45 -10.63 -3.68
C VAL A 112 5.63 -9.36 -3.42
N PRO A 113 6.11 -8.19 -3.87
CA PRO A 113 5.37 -6.94 -3.66
C PRO A 113 3.97 -6.98 -4.29
N TRP A 114 2.99 -6.38 -3.62
CA TRP A 114 1.72 -6.00 -4.22
C TRP A 114 1.83 -4.63 -4.91
N MET A 115 0.98 -4.38 -5.91
CA MET A 115 0.81 -3.06 -6.50
C MET A 115 -0.59 -2.52 -6.22
N TYR A 116 -0.66 -1.23 -5.90
CA TYR A 116 -1.90 -0.52 -5.60
C TYR A 116 -2.07 0.67 -6.53
N VAL A 117 -3.24 0.79 -7.14
CA VAL A 117 -3.63 1.90 -8.03
C VAL A 117 -4.83 2.63 -7.42
N GLY A 118 -4.58 3.81 -6.86
CA GLY A 118 -5.58 4.61 -6.16
C GLY A 118 -6.15 5.76 -6.99
N MET A 119 -7.25 6.31 -6.48
CA MET A 119 -7.82 7.60 -6.91
C MET A 119 -8.24 8.43 -5.68
N LEU A 120 -8.71 9.65 -5.90
CA LEU A 120 -9.26 10.48 -4.83
C LEU A 120 -10.30 9.70 -4.02
N PHE A 121 -10.16 9.72 -2.69
CA PHE A 121 -10.98 9.01 -1.70
C PHE A 121 -10.95 7.47 -1.73
N SER A 122 -10.18 6.84 -2.64
CA SER A 122 -9.90 5.41 -2.48
C SER A 122 -9.17 5.17 -1.16
N SER A 123 -9.62 4.19 -0.38
CA SER A 123 -9.16 3.94 0.98
C SER A 123 -8.99 2.44 1.22
N PHE A 124 -8.28 2.11 2.29
CA PHE A 124 -8.19 0.77 2.85
C PHE A 124 -8.46 0.88 4.34
N CYS A 125 -9.16 -0.13 4.89
CA CYS A 125 -9.57 -0.13 6.28
C CYS A 125 -8.40 -0.37 7.24
N TRP A 126 -8.62 -0.07 8.51
CA TRP A 126 -7.72 -0.45 9.59
C TRP A 126 -7.40 -1.94 9.53
N HIS A 127 -6.11 -2.26 9.50
CA HIS A 127 -5.60 -3.62 9.53
C HIS A 127 -4.18 -3.62 10.11
N VAL A 128 -3.70 -4.83 10.41
CA VAL A 128 -2.31 -5.14 10.67
C VAL A 128 -1.85 -6.14 9.61
N GLU A 129 -0.54 -6.23 9.40
CA GLU A 129 0.02 -7.21 8.46
C GLU A 129 -0.09 -8.63 9.01
N ASP A 130 -0.16 -9.61 8.11
CA ASP A 130 -0.12 -11.03 8.48
C ASP A 130 1.11 -11.32 9.35
N HIS A 131 0.90 -12.09 10.41
CA HIS A 131 1.93 -12.41 11.42
C HIS A 131 2.59 -11.20 12.08
N MET A 132 1.95 -10.02 12.04
CA MET A 132 2.50 -8.76 12.55
C MET A 132 3.85 -8.42 11.93
N PHE A 133 4.05 -8.80 10.66
CA PHE A 133 5.24 -8.41 9.92
C PHE A 133 5.29 -6.91 9.68
N TYR A 134 6.48 -6.42 9.34
CA TYR A 134 6.62 -5.07 8.83
C TYR A 134 6.06 -4.99 7.41
N SER A 135 5.41 -3.89 7.08
CA SER A 135 5.18 -3.47 5.70
C SER A 135 6.06 -2.30 5.30
N VAL A 136 6.41 -2.27 4.02
CA VAL A 136 7.16 -1.17 3.40
C VAL A 136 6.42 -0.78 2.13
N ASN A 137 6.10 0.51 2.01
CA ASN A 137 5.33 1.06 0.90
C ASN A 137 6.18 2.07 0.13
N TYR A 138 6.10 2.02 -1.20
CA TYR A 138 6.76 2.99 -2.08
C TYR A 138 5.75 3.60 -3.06
N CYS A 139 5.60 4.93 -3.03
CA CYS A 139 4.79 5.65 -4.00
C CYS A 139 5.62 5.92 -5.25
N HIS A 140 5.40 5.16 -6.32
CA HIS A 140 6.16 5.31 -7.56
C HIS A 140 5.97 6.68 -8.22
N TRP A 141 4.73 7.16 -8.27
CA TRP A 141 4.33 8.45 -8.82
C TRP A 141 2.86 8.70 -8.51
N GLY A 142 2.40 9.93 -8.73
CA GLY A 142 1.00 10.33 -8.51
C GLY A 142 0.86 11.32 -7.36
N GLU A 143 -0.38 11.48 -6.88
CA GLU A 143 -0.69 12.35 -5.75
C GLU A 143 -0.36 11.67 -4.41
N ALA A 144 -0.32 12.46 -3.32
CA ALA A 144 -0.02 11.97 -1.99
C ALA A 144 -1.06 10.92 -1.50
N LYS A 145 -0.57 9.97 -0.71
CA LYS A 145 -1.38 9.01 0.04
C LYS A 145 -1.31 9.36 1.53
N THR A 146 -2.46 9.61 2.14
CA THR A 146 -2.58 9.88 3.58
C THR A 146 -2.60 8.57 4.37
N TRP A 147 -1.90 8.52 5.51
CA TRP A 147 -1.80 7.37 6.40
C TRP A 147 -2.23 7.75 7.81
N TYR A 148 -2.92 6.83 8.46
CA TYR A 148 -3.15 6.85 9.90
C TYR A 148 -2.53 5.61 10.51
N SER A 149 -1.82 5.78 11.63
CA SER A 149 -1.07 4.70 12.26
C SER A 149 -1.31 4.70 13.75
N VAL A 150 -1.48 3.51 14.32
CA VAL A 150 -1.55 3.28 15.76
C VAL A 150 -0.27 2.55 16.18
N PRO A 151 0.43 2.99 17.23
CA PRO A 151 1.63 2.30 17.70
C PRO A 151 1.27 0.93 18.29
N ALA A 152 2.15 -0.07 18.13
CA ALA A 152 1.89 -1.45 18.54
C ALA A 152 1.48 -1.60 20.03
N HIS A 153 2.05 -0.80 20.93
CA HIS A 153 1.70 -0.85 22.36
C HIS A 153 0.25 -0.39 22.66
N ALA A 154 -0.42 0.25 21.71
CA ALA A 154 -1.80 0.71 21.82
C ALA A 154 -2.78 -0.17 21.03
N ALA A 155 -2.33 -1.29 20.45
CA ALA A 155 -3.17 -2.16 19.62
C ALA A 155 -4.40 -2.68 20.38
N ASP A 156 -4.21 -3.25 21.58
CA ASP A 156 -5.31 -3.79 22.39
C ASP A 156 -6.35 -2.70 22.73
N ALA A 157 -5.88 -1.52 23.14
CA ALA A 157 -6.74 -0.39 23.48
C ALA A 157 -7.54 0.11 22.27
N PHE A 158 -6.93 0.08 21.08
CA PHE A 158 -7.59 0.45 19.83
C PHE A 158 -8.66 -0.58 19.43
N GLU A 159 -8.35 -1.87 19.48
CA GLU A 159 -9.31 -2.94 19.20
C GLU A 159 -10.52 -2.90 20.14
N ASP A 160 -10.29 -2.62 21.42
CA ASP A 160 -11.34 -2.54 22.44
C ASP A 160 -12.32 -1.38 22.21
N CYS A 161 -11.97 -0.38 21.40
CA CYS A 161 -12.90 0.67 20.97
C CYS A 161 -13.97 0.15 19.99
N PHE A 162 -13.67 -0.90 19.21
CA PHE A 162 -14.58 -1.46 18.20
C PHE A 162 -15.43 -2.63 18.70
N LYS A 163 -15.03 -3.28 19.80
CA LYS A 163 -15.75 -4.41 20.40
C LYS A 163 -17.04 -4.02 21.15
N ARG A 164 -17.38 -2.73 21.17
CA ARG A 164 -18.48 -2.17 21.97
C ARG A 164 -19.82 -2.23 21.25
#